data_AF-A0A537KVS5-F1
#
_entry.id   AF-A0A537KVS5-F1
#
_cell.length_a   1.000
_cell.length_b   1.000
_cell.length_c   1.000
_cell.angle_alpha   90.00
_cell.angle_beta   90.00
_cell.angle_gamma   90.00
#
_symmetry.space_group_name_H-M   'P 1'
#
loop_
_entity.id
_entity.type
_entity.pdbx_description
1 polymer ?
#
loop_
_entity_poly.entity_id
_entity_poly.type
_entity_poly.pdbx_seq_one_letter_code
_entity_poly.pdbx_strand_id
1 'polypeptide(L)'
;MTIPNSFTPYDRKFLAGIVHQVWRACQVYVTVVMERNPGHARPALDELAKWAVARRRELGPHGGVPHPLSPSARQAGRALLNDVETISRRVLEMIASLETSSLPPDQVEEQTLGIIEGVLRWTSLMASQLGITRSLRPHTLWFER
;
A
#
# COMPACT_ATOMS: atom_id res chain seq x y z
N MET A 1 -6.94 -26.68 10.29
CA MET A 1 -7.09 -25.96 11.57
C MET A 1 -6.53 -24.55 11.40
N THR A 2 -7.38 -23.55 11.16
CA THR A 2 -6.97 -22.14 11.15
C THR A 2 -6.98 -21.66 12.59
N ILE A 3 -5.80 -21.49 13.19
CA ILE A 3 -5.69 -20.81 14.48
C ILE A 3 -6.27 -19.40 14.27
N PRO A 4 -7.29 -18.96 15.02
CA PRO A 4 -7.72 -17.59 14.94
C PRO A 4 -6.54 -16.74 15.43
N ASN A 5 -5.88 -16.03 14.52
CA ASN A 5 -4.90 -15.03 14.88
C ASN A 5 -5.60 -14.00 15.76
N SER A 6 -5.52 -14.17 17.07
CA SER A 6 -6.13 -13.26 18.03
C SER A 6 -5.23 -12.04 18.18
N PHE A 7 -5.10 -11.29 17.07
CA PHE A 7 -4.51 -9.97 17.10
C PHE A 7 -5.26 -9.14 18.14
N THR A 8 -4.50 -8.53 19.04
CA THR A 8 -5.04 -7.55 19.99
C THR A 8 -5.61 -6.35 19.21
N PRO A 9 -6.46 -5.51 19.82
CA PRO A 9 -6.91 -4.28 19.18
C PRO A 9 -5.74 -3.39 18.73
N TYR A 10 -4.64 -3.37 19.48
CA TYR A 10 -3.43 -2.64 19.13
C TYR A 10 -2.74 -3.23 17.90
N ASP A 11 -2.59 -4.56 17.83
CA ASP A 11 -2.02 -5.25 16.66
C ASP A 11 -2.85 -4.97 15.39
N ARG A 12 -4.18 -5.05 15.49
CA ARG A 12 -5.07 -4.75 14.36
C ARG A 12 -4.94 -3.31 13.90
N LYS A 13 -4.84 -2.36 14.84
CA LYS A 13 -4.64 -0.93 14.54
C LYS A 13 -3.30 -0.70 13.84
N PHE A 14 -2.25 -1.39 14.27
CA PHE A 14 -0.94 -1.33 13.63
C PHE A 14 -0.99 -1.84 12.18
N LEU A 15 -1.55 -3.03 11.96
CA LEU A 15 -1.68 -3.63 10.62
C LEU A 15 -2.58 -2.79 9.69
N ALA A 16 -3.69 -2.28 10.22
CA ALA A 16 -4.56 -1.33 9.51
C ALA A 16 -3.82 -0.04 9.14
N GLY A 17 -2.91 0.43 10.00
CA GLY A 17 -2.05 1.58 9.72
C GLY A 17 -1.17 1.38 8.48
N ILE A 18 -0.69 0.17 8.23
CA ILE A 18 0.08 -0.15 7.01
C ILE A 18 -0.82 -0.03 5.77
N VAL A 19 -2.01 -0.61 5.82
CA VAL A 19 -2.99 -0.52 4.72
C VAL A 19 -3.37 0.94 4.43
N HIS A 20 -3.64 1.73 5.48
CA HIS A 20 -3.95 3.15 5.31
C HIS A 20 -2.80 3.94 4.67
N GLN A 21 -1.54 3.56 4.90
CA GLN A 21 -0.42 4.21 4.24
C GLN A 21 -0.38 3.92 2.74
N VAL A 22 -0.69 2.69 2.34
CA VAL A 22 -0.85 2.34 0.91
C VAL A 22 -1.97 3.18 0.29
N TRP A 23 -3.12 3.29 0.94
CA TRP A 23 -4.24 4.09 0.44
C TRP A 23 -3.88 5.56 0.26
N ARG A 24 -3.16 6.16 1.21
CA ARG A 24 -2.68 7.54 1.10
C ARG A 24 -1.76 7.72 -0.11
N ALA A 25 -0.81 6.82 -0.30
CA ALA A 25 0.10 6.88 -1.45
C ALA A 25 -0.66 6.72 -2.77
N CYS A 26 -1.62 5.79 -2.85
CA CYS A 26 -2.50 5.65 -4.02
C CYS A 26 -3.33 6.93 -4.27
N GLN A 27 -3.86 7.56 -3.22
CA GLN A 27 -4.62 8.80 -3.36
C GLN A 27 -3.75 9.95 -3.88
N VAL A 28 -2.54 10.10 -3.34
CA VAL A 28 -1.57 11.09 -3.83
C VAL A 28 -1.23 10.81 -5.29
N TYR A 29 -0.97 9.55 -5.64
CA TYR A 29 -0.69 9.15 -7.01
C TYR A 29 -1.83 9.58 -7.94
N VAL A 30 -3.06 9.16 -7.64
CA VAL A 30 -4.26 9.49 -8.42
C VAL A 30 -4.41 11.01 -8.58
N THR A 31 -4.29 11.76 -7.49
CA THR A 31 -4.42 13.23 -7.52
C THR A 31 -3.42 13.85 -8.50
N VAL A 32 -2.14 13.44 -8.41
CA VAL A 32 -1.09 13.97 -9.29
C VAL A 32 -1.28 13.53 -10.74
N VAL A 33 -1.80 12.32 -11.00
CA VAL A 33 -2.14 11.89 -12.35
C VAL A 33 -3.20 12.79 -12.95
N MET A 34 -4.31 13.01 -12.23
CA MET A 34 -5.43 13.84 -12.69
C MET A 34 -5.04 15.30 -12.92
N GLU A 35 -4.10 15.84 -12.14
CA GLU A 35 -3.65 17.23 -12.26
C GLU A 35 -2.53 17.42 -13.30
N ARG A 36 -1.77 16.36 -13.60
CA ARG A 36 -0.55 16.44 -14.41
C ARG A 36 -0.48 15.27 -15.39
N ASN A 37 0.17 14.18 -14.98
CA ASN A 37 0.36 12.95 -15.75
C ASN A 37 0.99 11.85 -14.87
N PRO A 38 0.96 10.58 -15.30
CA PRO A 38 1.57 9.45 -14.59
C PRO A 38 3.04 9.62 -14.19
N GLY A 39 3.85 10.28 -15.02
CA GLY A 39 5.28 10.49 -14.76
C GLY A 39 5.57 11.30 -13.51
N HIS A 40 4.72 12.29 -13.24
CA HIS A 40 4.85 13.13 -12.05
C HIS A 40 4.34 12.45 -10.77
N ALA A 41 3.54 11.39 -10.90
CA ALA A 41 2.94 10.69 -9.77
C ALA A 41 3.84 9.59 -9.19
N ARG A 42 4.87 9.13 -9.94
CA ARG A 42 5.84 8.10 -9.53
C ARG A 42 6.45 8.30 -8.13
N PRO A 43 6.81 9.52 -7.68
CA PRO A 43 7.34 9.73 -6.34
C PRO A 43 6.43 9.21 -5.22
N ALA A 44 5.10 9.22 -5.39
CA ALA A 44 4.18 8.72 -4.36
C ALA A 44 4.40 7.24 -4.05
N LEU A 45 4.70 6.43 -5.07
CA LEU A 45 4.96 4.99 -4.92
C LEU A 45 6.41 4.72 -4.48
N ASP A 46 7.37 5.54 -4.93
CA ASP A 46 8.76 5.42 -4.51
C ASP A 46 8.92 5.73 -3.02
N GLU A 47 8.27 6.78 -2.53
CA GLU A 47 8.22 7.10 -1.11
C GLU A 47 7.47 6.04 -0.29
N LEU A 48 6.42 5.42 -0.83
CA LEU A 48 5.76 4.27 -0.19
C LEU A 48 6.72 3.08 -0.04
N ALA A 49 7.50 2.76 -1.07
CA ALA A 49 8.49 1.69 -1.04
C ALA A 49 9.58 1.96 0.01
N LYS A 50 10.15 3.17 0.03
CA LYS A 50 11.15 3.60 1.02
C LYS A 50 10.60 3.54 2.44
N TRP A 51 9.38 4.05 2.63
CA TRP A 51 8.68 3.99 3.90
C TRP A 51 8.50 2.54 4.38
N ALA A 52 8.10 1.62 3.49
CA ALA A 52 7.90 0.22 3.84
C ALA A 52 9.20 -0.46 4.30
N VAL A 53 10.32 -0.16 3.63
CA VAL A 53 11.66 -0.63 4.04
C VAL A 53 12.04 -0.09 5.42
N ALA A 54 11.89 1.21 5.64
CA ALA A 54 12.20 1.86 6.91
C ALA A 54 11.35 1.27 8.04
N ARG A 55 10.04 1.16 7.83
CA ARG A 55 9.10 0.61 8.82
C ARG A 55 9.38 -0.85 9.14
N ARG A 56 9.80 -1.66 8.15
CA ARG A 56 10.18 -3.06 8.38
C ARG A 56 11.47 -3.18 9.21
N ARG A 57 12.41 -2.23 9.07
CA ARG A 57 13.63 -2.16 9.90
C ARG A 57 13.30 -1.82 11.35
N GLU A 58 12.34 -0.93 11.59
CA GLU A 58 11.84 -0.61 12.94
C GLU A 58 11.14 -1.78 13.64
N LEU A 59 10.68 -2.80 12.89
CA LEU A 59 10.16 -4.05 13.45
C LEU A 59 11.25 -5.10 13.75
N GLY A 60 12.52 -4.77 13.52
CA GLY A 60 13.66 -5.64 13.80
C GLY A 60 13.95 -5.81 15.29
N PRO A 61 14.90 -6.68 15.66
CA PRO A 61 15.24 -6.97 17.06
C PRO A 61 15.70 -5.75 17.86
N HIS A 62 16.27 -4.76 17.16
CA HIS A 62 16.81 -3.52 17.73
C HIS A 62 15.89 -2.31 17.48
N GLY A 63 14.68 -2.53 16.96
CA GLY A 63 13.75 -1.47 16.58
C GLY A 63 12.92 -0.99 17.77
N GLY A 64 12.91 0.33 17.99
CA GLY A 64 12.15 0.97 19.07
C GLY A 64 10.68 1.17 18.71
N VAL A 65 9.87 0.09 18.74
CA VAL A 65 8.41 0.26 18.66
C VAL A 65 7.91 0.75 20.03
N PRO A 66 7.16 1.86 20.12
CA PRO A 66 6.73 2.45 21.40
C PRO A 66 5.92 1.51 22.29
N HIS A 67 5.22 0.54 21.69
CA HIS A 67 4.51 -0.50 22.41
C HIS A 67 4.80 -1.86 21.75
N PRO A 68 5.01 -2.92 22.54
CA PRO A 68 5.33 -4.24 22.00
C PRO A 68 4.14 -4.81 21.23
N LEU A 69 4.35 -5.08 19.95
CA LEU A 69 3.44 -5.90 19.14
C LEU A 69 3.59 -7.37 19.51
N SER A 70 2.50 -8.14 19.39
CA SER A 70 2.57 -9.60 19.52
C SER A 70 3.53 -10.19 18.46
N PRO A 71 4.18 -11.34 18.73
CA PRO A 71 5.07 -11.98 17.75
C PRO A 71 4.39 -12.23 16.40
N SER A 72 3.13 -12.69 16.42
CA SER A 72 2.32 -12.91 15.22
C SER A 72 2.04 -11.61 14.45
N ALA A 73 1.71 -10.52 15.15
CA ALA A 73 1.47 -9.23 14.50
C ALA A 73 2.75 -8.62 13.94
N ARG A 74 3.89 -8.82 14.60
CA ARG A 74 5.20 -8.42 14.08
C ARG A 74 5.56 -9.20 12.81
N GLN A 75 5.34 -10.51 12.79
CA GLN A 75 5.56 -11.35 11.62
C GLN A 75 4.66 -10.93 10.45
N ALA A 76 3.35 -10.80 10.70
CA ALA A 76 2.38 -10.35 9.70
C ALA A 76 2.70 -8.94 9.18
N GLY A 77 3.07 -8.02 10.08
CA GLY A 77 3.46 -6.66 9.72
C GLY A 77 4.71 -6.62 8.85
N ARG A 78 5.74 -7.42 9.17
CA ARG A 78 6.95 -7.51 8.33
C ARG A 78 6.66 -8.11 6.95
N ALA A 79 5.80 -9.13 6.88
CA ALA A 79 5.37 -9.71 5.61
C ALA A 79 4.58 -8.70 4.77
N LEU A 80 3.59 -8.04 5.36
CA LEU A 80 2.80 -7.03 4.67
C LEU A 80 3.67 -5.86 4.18
N LEU A 81 4.63 -5.38 4.98
CA LEU A 81 5.56 -4.33 4.56
C LEU A 81 6.50 -4.78 3.43
N ASN A 82 6.89 -6.06 3.42
CA ASN A 82 7.64 -6.64 2.31
C ASN A 82 6.80 -6.62 1.02
N ASP A 83 5.55 -7.04 1.11
CA ASP A 83 4.64 -7.05 -0.05
C ASP A 83 4.36 -5.64 -0.55
N VAL A 84 4.19 -4.66 0.35
CA VAL A 84 4.05 -3.23 -0.01
C VAL A 84 5.28 -2.74 -0.78
N GLU A 85 6.50 -3.04 -0.31
CA GLU A 85 7.72 -2.67 -1.03
C GLU A 85 7.74 -3.31 -2.43
N THR A 86 7.52 -4.62 -2.50
CA THR A 86 7.57 -5.38 -3.76
C THR A 86 6.54 -4.88 -4.76
N ILE A 87 5.30 -4.69 -4.34
CA ILE A 87 4.21 -4.20 -5.20
C ILE A 87 4.52 -2.77 -5.66
N SER A 88 4.95 -1.88 -4.77
CA SER A 88 5.26 -0.49 -5.14
C SER A 88 6.33 -0.40 -6.22
N ARG A 89 7.42 -1.18 -6.08
CA ARG A 89 8.48 -1.26 -7.08
C ARG A 89 7.97 -1.85 -8.40
N ARG A 90 7.19 -2.93 -8.33
CA ARG A 90 6.65 -3.58 -9.54
C ARG A 90 5.70 -2.67 -10.30
N VAL A 91 4.84 -1.94 -9.60
CA VAL A 91 3.92 -0.97 -10.19
C VAL A 91 4.71 0.18 -10.84
N LEU A 92 5.77 0.68 -10.20
CA LEU A 92 6.66 1.67 -10.80
C LEU A 92 7.30 1.19 -12.11
N GLU A 93 7.74 -0.07 -12.16
CA GLU A 93 8.27 -0.68 -13.39
C GLU A 93 7.20 -0.75 -14.49
N MET A 94 5.98 -1.17 -14.14
CA MET A 94 4.86 -1.24 -15.08
C MET A 94 4.48 0.14 -15.63
N ILE A 95 4.40 1.16 -14.77
CA ILE A 95 4.13 2.55 -15.17
C ILE A 95 5.23 3.07 -16.09
N ALA A 96 6.50 2.88 -15.73
CA ALA A 96 7.61 3.30 -16.57
C ALA A 96 7.57 2.63 -17.96
N SER A 97 7.18 1.34 -18.02
CA SER A 97 6.98 0.64 -19.29
C SER A 97 5.84 1.25 -20.12
N LEU A 98 4.72 1.62 -19.48
CA LEU A 98 3.59 2.26 -20.16
C LEU A 98 3.97 3.65 -20.69
N GLU A 99 4.73 4.44 -19.93
CA GLU A 99 5.22 5.76 -20.35
C GLU A 99 6.12 5.70 -21.59
N THR A 100 6.87 4.62 -21.76
CA THR A 100 7.73 4.41 -22.94
C THR A 100 7.03 3.68 -24.09
N SER A 101 5.77 3.30 -23.91
CA SER A 101 5.01 2.58 -24.93
C SER A 101 4.52 3.51 -26.05
N SER A 102 4.04 2.94 -27.15
CA SER A 102 3.41 3.69 -28.24
C SER A 102 1.93 4.05 -27.97
N LEU A 103 1.44 3.87 -26.75
CA LEU A 103 0.06 4.17 -26.40
C LEU A 103 -0.18 5.69 -26.40
N PRO A 104 -1.38 6.13 -26.82
CA PRO A 104 -1.83 7.50 -26.61
C PRO A 104 -1.79 7.90 -25.11
N PRO A 105 -1.51 9.18 -24.78
CA PRO A 105 -1.39 9.63 -23.40
C PRO A 105 -2.62 9.34 -22.50
N ASP A 106 -3.82 9.45 -23.06
CA ASP A 106 -5.09 9.15 -22.39
C ASP A 106 -5.22 7.66 -22.04
N GLN A 107 -4.74 6.77 -22.92
CA GLN A 107 -4.69 5.34 -22.63
C GLN A 107 -3.62 5.01 -21.59
N VAL A 108 -2.46 5.69 -21.61
CA VAL A 108 -1.45 5.54 -20.55
C VAL A 108 -2.03 5.93 -19.20
N GLU A 109 -2.73 7.06 -19.14
CA GLU A 109 -3.43 7.50 -17.92
C GLU A 109 -4.41 6.43 -17.42
N GLU A 110 -5.34 5.98 -18.26
CA GLU A 110 -6.35 4.96 -17.90
C GLU A 110 -5.70 3.67 -17.37
N GLN A 111 -4.68 3.17 -18.07
CA GLN A 111 -3.99 1.93 -17.68
C GLN A 111 -3.27 2.09 -16.33
N THR A 112 -2.62 3.23 -16.10
CA THR A 112 -1.92 3.48 -14.83
C THR A 112 -2.89 3.60 -13.65
N LEU A 113 -4.05 4.25 -13.85
CA LEU A 113 -5.12 4.32 -12.85
C LEU A 113 -5.72 2.93 -12.57
N GLY A 114 -5.91 2.10 -13.59
CA GLY A 114 -6.35 0.71 -13.45
C GLY A 114 -5.38 -0.16 -12.64
N ILE A 115 -4.06 0.03 -12.82
CA ILE A 115 -3.05 -0.64 -11.99
C ILE A 115 -3.19 -0.23 -10.51
N ILE A 116 -3.37 1.07 -10.24
CA ILE A 116 -3.56 1.57 -8.87
C ILE A 116 -4.86 1.02 -8.25
N GLU A 117 -5.94 0.93 -9.02
CA GLU A 117 -7.16 0.27 -8.58
C GLU A 117 -6.91 -1.19 -8.17
N GLY A 118 -6.08 -1.91 -8.94
CA GLY A 118 -5.63 -3.26 -8.61
C GLY A 118 -4.91 -3.33 -7.25
N VAL A 119 -4.04 -2.36 -6.95
CA VAL A 119 -3.36 -2.26 -5.64
C VAL A 119 -4.37 -2.06 -4.51
N LEU A 120 -5.38 -1.22 -4.71
CA LEU A 120 -6.42 -0.97 -3.72
C LEU A 120 -7.28 -2.22 -3.47
N ARG A 121 -7.63 -2.96 -4.53
CA ARG A 121 -8.31 -4.27 -4.39
C ARG A 121 -7.44 -5.28 -3.64
N TRP A 122 -6.14 -5.32 -3.92
CA TRP A 122 -5.19 -6.14 -3.18
C TRP A 122 -5.17 -5.79 -1.67
N THR A 123 -5.16 -4.51 -1.30
CA THR A 123 -5.20 -4.14 0.12
C THR A 123 -6.47 -4.62 0.84
N SER A 124 -7.61 -4.65 0.14
CA SER A 124 -8.87 -5.17 0.67
C SER A 124 -8.80 -6.68 0.93
N LEU A 125 -8.15 -7.43 0.02
CA LEU A 125 -7.88 -8.86 0.19
C LEU A 125 -6.97 -9.11 1.41
N MET A 126 -5.86 -8.36 1.53
CA MET A 126 -4.95 -8.50 2.68
C MET A 126 -5.65 -8.19 4.00
N ALA A 127 -6.48 -7.15 4.02
CA ALA A 127 -7.23 -6.79 5.21
C ALA A 127 -8.23 -7.87 5.65
N SER A 128 -8.86 -8.53 4.68
CA SER A 128 -9.74 -9.68 4.91
C SER A 128 -8.97 -10.86 5.50
N GLN A 129 -7.85 -11.23 4.86
CA GLN A 129 -6.99 -12.34 5.31
C GLN A 129 -6.42 -12.12 6.73
N LEU A 130 -6.11 -10.88 7.08
CA LEU A 130 -5.62 -10.51 8.41
C LEU A 130 -6.74 -10.30 9.44
N GLY A 131 -8.02 -10.37 9.04
CA GLY A 131 -9.16 -10.12 9.92
C GLY A 131 -9.23 -8.67 10.43
N ILE A 132 -8.66 -7.72 9.69
CA ILE A 132 -8.58 -6.29 10.07
C ILE A 132 -9.55 -5.41 9.29
N THR A 133 -10.42 -5.97 8.43
CA THR A 133 -11.39 -5.20 7.63
C THR A 133 -12.20 -4.21 8.46
N ARG A 134 -12.67 -4.59 9.65
CA ARG A 134 -13.43 -3.68 10.55
C ARG A 134 -12.58 -2.55 11.15
N SER A 135 -11.27 -2.68 11.12
CA SER A 135 -10.31 -1.67 11.58
C SER A 135 -9.92 -0.69 10.48
N LEU A 136 -10.29 -0.99 9.22
CA LEU A 136 -10.24 -0.06 8.12
C LEU A 136 -11.51 0.77 8.13
N ARG A 137 -11.41 2.08 8.31
CA ARG A 137 -12.52 2.99 7.98
C ARG A 137 -12.45 3.28 6.49
N PRO A 138 -13.56 3.27 5.73
CA PRO A 138 -13.50 3.62 4.32
C PRO A 138 -12.93 5.04 4.16
N HIS A 139 -11.80 5.17 3.49
CA HIS A 139 -11.46 6.42 2.82
C HIS A 139 -11.87 6.22 1.37
N THR A 140 -13.06 6.71 1.05
CA THR A 140 -13.51 6.84 -0.34
C THR A 140 -12.44 7.64 -1.07
N LEU A 141 -11.77 7.02 -2.02
CA LEU A 141 -10.98 7.73 -3.02
C LEU A 141 -12.00 8.46 -3.89
N TRP A 142 -12.24 9.72 -3.56
CA TRP A 142 -13.18 10.55 -4.30
C TRP A 142 -12.55 10.95 -5.63
N PHE A 143 -13.16 10.48 -6.72
CA PHE A 143 -13.07 11.08 -8.03
C PHE A 143 -14.36 11.89 -8.21
N GLU A 144 -14.33 13.20 -7.95
CA GLU A 144 -15.31 14.11 -8.51
C GLU A 144 -14.64 14.85 -9.66
N ARG A 145 -15.24 14.68 -10.85
CA ARG A 145 -14.89 15.34 -12.11
C ARG A 145 -15.36 16.78 -12.10
#